data_AF-A0A0F9H608-F1
#
_entry.id   AF-A0A0F9H608-F1
#
_cell.length_a   1.000
_cell.length_b   1.000
_cell.length_c   1.000
_cell.angle_alpha   90.00
_cell.angle_beta   90.00
_cell.angle_gamma   90.00
#
_symmetry.space_group_name_H-M   'P 1'
#
loop_
_entity.id
_entity.type
_entity.pdbx_description
1 polymer ?
#
loop_
_entity_poly.entity_id
_entity_poly.type
_entity_poly.pdbx_seq_one_letter_code
_entity_poly.pdbx_strand_id
1 'polypeptide(L)'
;MQINKEPECEIIKKQMRKTQKDWVEYFNSKNTKMISAPDIYKVTNKEIIESLNKDFKENWEVTSTRIIYNKDNPNAEIIHNVESNVVKPNKYKIKVPVLDGDFKQDSEIEKYLQALFDTKDSIDKILKVLKKFGKDRKLRLWTPSQSSRKDKQVRSVVFFFGGFGRFGVGGYGWFVDVVGFSRGVIVDSAKQTRFFSNKAIFDVEEETIIIPMKKTLIKEIEKKQSKKQKVKISWDLKVKLK
;
A
#
# COMPACT_ATOMS: atom_id res chain seq x y z
N MET A 1 28.84 7.03 15.06
CA MET A 1 28.78 6.58 13.66
C MET A 1 27.66 5.56 13.57
N GLN A 2 26.43 6.00 13.28
CA GLN A 2 25.29 5.12 13.08
C GLN A 2 25.15 4.92 11.57
N ILE A 3 25.34 3.68 11.14
CA ILE A 3 25.12 3.25 9.76
C ILE A 3 23.61 3.32 9.55
N ASN A 4 23.15 4.32 8.80
CA ASN A 4 21.79 4.38 8.33
C ASN A 4 21.56 3.14 7.46
N LYS A 5 20.76 2.19 7.95
CA LYS A 5 20.23 1.15 7.09
C LYS A 5 19.27 1.81 6.10
N GLU A 6 19.60 1.69 4.82
CA GLU A 6 18.67 1.95 3.72
C GLU A 6 17.34 1.22 3.97
N PRO A 7 16.21 1.66 3.38
CA PRO A 7 15.01 0.83 3.31
C PRO A 7 15.35 -0.47 2.55
N GLU A 8 15.78 -1.48 3.31
CA GLU A 8 16.09 -2.82 2.85
C GLU A 8 14.78 -3.46 2.37
N CYS A 9 14.51 -3.36 1.07
CA CYS A 9 13.54 -4.21 0.40
C CYS A 9 14.10 -5.64 0.46
N GLU A 10 13.73 -6.43 1.46
CA GLU A 10 13.96 -7.88 1.43
C GLU A 10 13.02 -8.44 0.35
N ILE A 11 13.50 -8.42 -0.91
CA ILE A 11 12.94 -9.24 -1.98
C ILE A 11 13.12 -10.68 -1.50
N ILE A 12 12.08 -11.25 -0.90
CA ILE A 12 12.09 -12.65 -0.49
C ILE A 12 12.39 -13.46 -1.75
N LYS A 13 13.55 -14.10 -1.75
CA LYS A 13 14.07 -14.86 -2.88
C LYS A 13 13.01 -15.86 -3.35
N LYS A 14 12.67 -15.75 -4.64
CA LYS A 14 11.88 -16.65 -5.47
C LYS A 14 12.08 -18.12 -5.07
N GLN A 15 11.01 -18.76 -4.57
CA GLN A 15 10.61 -20.18 -4.78
C GLN A 15 9.62 -20.70 -3.73
N MET A 16 9.20 -19.90 -2.75
CA MET A 16 8.21 -20.33 -1.78
C MET A 16 6.81 -19.91 -2.22
N ARG A 17 5.90 -20.89 -2.39
CA ARG A 17 4.47 -20.64 -2.62
C ARG A 17 3.70 -21.13 -1.41
N LYS A 18 2.83 -20.29 -0.90
CA LYS A 18 2.09 -20.51 0.34
C LYS A 18 0.68 -19.98 0.21
N THR A 19 -0.20 -20.48 1.06
CA THR A 19 -1.56 -19.96 1.20
C THR A 19 -1.52 -18.60 1.90
N GLN A 20 -2.64 -17.85 1.90
CA GLN A 20 -2.70 -16.60 2.67
C GLN A 20 -2.42 -16.85 4.16
N LYS A 21 -2.96 -17.94 4.71
CA LYS A 21 -2.75 -18.32 6.11
C LYS A 21 -1.27 -18.51 6.41
N ASP A 22 -0.59 -19.34 5.62
CA ASP A 22 0.82 -19.65 5.86
C ASP A 22 1.74 -18.43 5.62
N TRP A 23 1.36 -17.54 4.70
CA TRP A 23 2.08 -16.28 4.51
C TRP A 23 1.94 -15.35 5.71
N VAL A 24 0.73 -15.17 6.24
CA VAL A 24 0.52 -14.36 7.44
C VAL A 24 1.35 -14.88 8.61
N GLU A 25 1.33 -16.20 8.86
CA GLU A 25 2.14 -16.84 9.90
C GLU A 25 3.64 -16.60 9.68
N TYR A 26 4.11 -16.77 8.44
CA TYR A 26 5.50 -16.52 8.07
C TYR A 26 5.94 -15.07 8.36
N PHE A 27 5.16 -14.09 7.92
CA PHE A 27 5.49 -12.67 8.10
C PHE A 27 5.41 -12.23 9.57
N ASN A 28 4.42 -12.74 10.31
CA ASN A 28 4.35 -12.56 11.76
C ASN A 28 5.56 -13.14 12.49
N SER A 29 6.05 -14.33 12.07
CA SER A 29 7.24 -14.96 12.66
C SER A 29 8.52 -14.14 12.45
N LYS A 30 8.56 -13.38 11.35
CA LYS A 30 9.63 -12.44 11.02
C LYS A 30 9.45 -11.04 11.60
N ASN A 31 8.35 -10.79 12.30
CA ASN A 31 7.95 -9.46 12.77
C ASN A 31 7.93 -8.41 11.64
N THR A 32 7.51 -8.82 10.44
CA THR A 32 7.41 -7.97 9.25
C THR A 32 5.97 -7.94 8.74
N LYS A 33 5.52 -6.81 8.21
CA LYS A 33 4.19 -6.70 7.59
C LYS A 33 4.15 -7.42 6.24
N MET A 34 3.18 -8.31 6.04
CA MET A 34 2.77 -8.84 4.73
C MET A 34 2.02 -7.77 3.92
N ILE A 35 2.32 -7.61 2.63
CA ILE A 35 1.63 -6.62 1.80
C ILE A 35 0.12 -6.86 1.75
N SER A 36 -0.64 -5.77 1.79
CA SER A 36 -2.09 -5.72 1.60
C SER A 36 -2.44 -5.14 0.23
N ALA A 37 -3.70 -5.27 -0.22
CA ALA A 37 -4.16 -4.67 -1.47
C ALA A 37 -3.93 -3.13 -1.53
N PRO A 38 -4.17 -2.36 -0.45
CA PRO A 38 -3.79 -0.95 -0.38
C PRO A 38 -2.30 -0.67 -0.62
N ASP A 39 -1.39 -1.54 -0.17
CA ASP A 39 0.05 -1.33 -0.34
C ASP A 39 0.43 -1.37 -1.83
N ILE A 40 -0.08 -2.36 -2.56
CA ILE A 40 0.10 -2.49 -4.02
C ILE A 40 -0.47 -1.27 -4.76
N TYR A 41 -1.65 -0.81 -4.36
CA TYR A 41 -2.27 0.38 -4.95
C TYR A 41 -1.40 1.62 -4.81
N LYS A 42 -0.76 1.78 -3.64
CA LYS A 42 0.02 2.99 -3.30
C LYS A 42 1.38 3.07 -4.00
N VAL A 43 1.99 1.95 -4.42
CA VAL A 43 3.35 1.93 -5.02
C VAL A 43 3.54 2.92 -6.17
N THR A 44 4.49 3.85 -6.07
CA THR A 44 4.85 4.75 -7.19
C THR A 44 6.20 4.44 -7.83
N ASN A 45 7.09 3.73 -7.14
CA ASN A 45 8.44 3.43 -7.62
C ASN A 45 8.44 2.48 -8.83
N LYS A 46 9.13 2.89 -9.91
CA LYS A 46 9.19 2.14 -11.17
C LYS A 46 9.83 0.77 -11.03
N GLU A 47 10.92 0.64 -10.28
CA GLU A 47 11.64 -0.63 -10.08
C GLU A 47 10.79 -1.63 -9.30
N ILE A 48 10.08 -1.13 -8.27
CA ILE A 48 9.13 -1.94 -7.51
C ILE A 48 7.97 -2.40 -8.39
N ILE A 49 7.42 -1.52 -9.22
CA ILE A 49 6.36 -1.86 -10.18
C ILE A 49 6.85 -2.93 -11.17
N GLU A 50 8.04 -2.79 -11.73
CA GLU A 50 8.63 -3.77 -12.63
C GLU A 50 8.87 -5.13 -11.95
N SER A 51 9.28 -5.10 -10.68
CA SER A 51 9.44 -6.29 -9.85
C SER A 51 8.09 -6.99 -9.60
N LEU A 52 7.07 -6.26 -9.13
CA LEU A 52 5.72 -6.79 -8.93
C LEU A 52 5.12 -7.34 -10.23
N ASN A 53 5.35 -6.66 -11.35
CA ASN A 53 4.91 -7.14 -12.66
C ASN A 53 5.52 -8.50 -13.04
N LYS A 54 6.69 -8.88 -12.51
CA LYS A 54 7.24 -10.24 -12.72
C LYS A 54 6.46 -11.25 -11.88
N ASP A 55 6.19 -10.94 -10.62
CA ASP A 55 5.45 -11.84 -9.73
C ASP A 55 4.04 -12.12 -10.26
N PHE A 56 3.33 -11.07 -10.70
CA PHE A 56 1.99 -11.19 -11.30
C PHE A 56 1.95 -12.06 -12.57
N LYS A 57 3.07 -12.16 -13.30
CA LYS A 57 3.17 -12.97 -14.53
C LYS A 57 3.47 -14.43 -14.23
N GLU A 58 4.25 -14.68 -13.18
CA GLU A 58 4.68 -16.02 -12.81
C GLU A 58 3.62 -16.76 -12.00
N ASN A 59 2.83 -16.04 -11.20
CA ASN A 59 1.74 -16.62 -10.42
C ASN A 59 0.76 -15.55 -9.90
N TRP A 60 -0.08 -15.95 -8.96
CA TRP A 60 -0.88 -15.03 -8.16
C TRP A 60 -0.03 -14.42 -7.04
N GLU A 61 -0.13 -13.11 -6.87
CA GLU A 61 0.37 -12.40 -5.70
C GLU A 61 -0.71 -12.39 -4.62
N VAL A 62 -0.48 -13.11 -3.54
CA VAL A 62 -1.35 -13.25 -2.38
C VAL A 62 -1.08 -12.12 -1.40
N THR A 63 -2.13 -11.40 -1.01
CA THR A 63 -2.03 -10.30 -0.05
C THR A 63 -2.59 -10.65 1.32
N SER A 64 -2.29 -9.84 2.33
CA SER A 64 -2.92 -9.86 3.65
C SER A 64 -4.32 -9.25 3.68
N THR A 65 -4.92 -8.97 2.52
CA THR A 65 -6.33 -8.55 2.42
C THR A 65 -7.25 -9.75 2.26
N ARG A 66 -8.26 -9.83 3.11
CA ARG A 66 -9.25 -10.91 3.15
C ARG A 66 -10.65 -10.33 2.99
N ILE A 67 -11.52 -11.06 2.29
CA ILE A 67 -12.94 -10.73 2.17
C ILE A 67 -13.74 -11.86 2.82
N ILE A 68 -14.60 -11.50 3.77
CA ILE A 68 -15.55 -12.41 4.42
C ILE A 68 -16.93 -12.12 3.86
N TYR A 69 -17.40 -12.98 2.96
CA TYR A 69 -18.70 -12.84 2.31
C TYR A 69 -19.85 -13.32 3.19
N ASN A 70 -20.98 -12.62 3.15
CA ASN A 70 -22.22 -13.12 3.72
C ASN A 70 -22.79 -14.23 2.83
N LYS A 71 -23.25 -15.33 3.45
CA LYS A 71 -23.80 -16.50 2.74
C LYS A 71 -25.18 -16.23 2.12
N ASP A 72 -25.95 -15.30 2.66
CA ASP A 72 -27.36 -15.10 2.31
C ASP A 72 -27.59 -13.85 1.44
N ASN A 73 -26.64 -12.91 1.43
CA ASN A 73 -26.81 -11.62 0.76
C ASN A 73 -25.47 -11.07 0.21
N PRO A 74 -25.47 -9.97 -0.57
CA PRO A 74 -24.26 -9.49 -1.22
C PRO A 74 -23.32 -8.70 -0.29
N ASN A 75 -23.58 -8.61 1.02
CA ASN A 75 -22.71 -7.92 1.94
C ASN A 75 -21.44 -8.72 2.24
N ALA A 76 -20.36 -8.02 2.57
CA ALA A 76 -19.10 -8.61 2.99
C ALA A 76 -18.35 -7.68 3.95
N GLU A 77 -17.37 -8.24 4.65
CA GLU A 77 -16.35 -7.49 5.39
C GLU A 77 -15.00 -7.64 4.67
N ILE A 78 -14.43 -6.53 4.21
CA ILE A 78 -13.04 -6.48 3.74
C ILE A 78 -12.16 -6.19 4.95
N ILE A 79 -11.12 -7.01 5.16
CA ILE A 79 -10.14 -6.89 6.23
C ILE A 79 -8.75 -6.74 5.60
N HIS A 80 -8.08 -5.61 5.81
CA HIS A 80 -6.67 -5.44 5.44
C HIS A 80 -5.76 -5.82 6.61
N ASN A 81 -4.56 -6.29 6.30
CA ASN A 81 -3.56 -6.75 7.26
C ASN A 81 -4.12 -7.82 8.22
N VAL A 82 -4.89 -8.76 7.66
CA VAL A 82 -5.57 -9.79 8.46
C VAL A 82 -4.58 -10.53 9.35
N GLU A 83 -4.93 -10.71 10.62
CA GLU A 83 -4.15 -11.50 11.59
C GLU A 83 -2.69 -11.02 11.78
N SER A 84 -2.34 -9.81 11.34
CA SER A 84 -1.00 -9.26 11.54
C SER A 84 -0.76 -8.89 13.01
N ASN A 85 0.40 -9.25 13.55
CA ASN A 85 0.89 -8.80 14.86
C ASN A 85 1.73 -7.51 14.78
N VAL A 86 2.09 -7.08 13.57
CA VAL A 86 2.93 -5.89 13.30
C VAL A 86 2.08 -4.64 13.05
N VAL A 87 0.97 -4.78 12.32
CA VAL A 87 0.09 -3.66 11.94
C VAL A 87 -1.35 -3.99 12.29
N LYS A 88 -2.06 -3.03 12.89
CA LYS A 88 -3.47 -3.19 13.24
C LYS A 88 -4.32 -3.45 11.99
N PRO A 89 -5.19 -4.48 11.98
CA PRO A 89 -6.12 -4.70 10.87
C PRO A 89 -7.15 -3.58 10.72
N ASN A 90 -7.47 -3.22 9.47
CA ASN A 90 -8.54 -2.28 9.12
C ASN A 90 -9.70 -3.03 8.48
N LYS A 91 -10.94 -2.62 8.78
CA LYS A 91 -12.16 -3.36 8.37
C LYS A 91 -13.19 -2.44 7.70
N TYR A 92 -13.81 -2.93 6.63
CA TYR A 92 -14.84 -2.22 5.88
C TYR A 92 -16.03 -3.15 5.64
N LYS A 93 -17.22 -2.69 6.01
CA LYS A 93 -18.48 -3.38 5.70
C LYS A 93 -19.08 -2.77 4.44
N ILE A 94 -19.25 -3.58 3.40
CA ILE A 94 -19.70 -3.11 2.09
C ILE A 94 -20.56 -4.16 1.39
N LYS A 95 -21.27 -3.74 0.35
CA LYS A 95 -21.85 -4.65 -0.64
C LYS A 95 -20.78 -4.99 -1.68
N VAL A 96 -20.60 -6.28 -1.99
CA VAL A 96 -19.66 -6.74 -3.02
C VAL A 96 -20.44 -7.35 -4.18
N PRO A 97 -20.39 -6.72 -5.38
CA PRO A 97 -21.07 -7.23 -6.56
C PRO A 97 -20.47 -8.58 -7.01
N VAL A 98 -21.19 -9.33 -7.84
CA VAL A 98 -20.68 -10.55 -8.49
C VAL A 98 -20.03 -10.13 -9.81
N LEU A 99 -18.76 -10.48 -9.98
CA LEU A 99 -17.92 -10.04 -11.10
C LEU A 99 -17.16 -11.23 -11.67
N ASP A 100 -17.20 -11.36 -13.00
CA ASP A 100 -16.61 -12.46 -13.77
C ASP A 100 -15.62 -11.93 -14.83
N GLY A 101 -14.75 -11.03 -14.39
CA GLY A 101 -13.76 -10.36 -15.23
C GLY A 101 -14.16 -8.95 -15.62
N ASP A 102 -14.79 -8.79 -16.78
CA ASP A 102 -15.16 -7.47 -17.30
C ASP A 102 -16.37 -6.91 -16.51
N PHE A 103 -16.42 -5.59 -16.27
CA PHE A 103 -17.44 -4.96 -15.43
C PHE A 103 -17.88 -3.60 -15.96
N LYS A 104 -19.12 -3.21 -15.63
CA LYS A 104 -19.62 -1.86 -15.88
C LYS A 104 -19.23 -0.96 -14.71
N GLN A 105 -18.74 0.24 -15.00
CA GLN A 105 -18.44 1.21 -13.96
C GLN A 105 -19.75 1.78 -13.39
N ASP A 106 -19.94 1.62 -12.09
CA ASP A 106 -21.06 2.19 -11.34
C ASP A 106 -20.66 2.50 -9.90
N SER A 107 -21.59 3.08 -9.14
CA SER A 107 -21.35 3.49 -7.75
C SER A 107 -21.11 2.33 -6.78
N GLU A 108 -21.60 1.12 -7.07
CA GLU A 108 -21.35 -0.05 -6.22
C GLU A 108 -19.92 -0.55 -6.42
N ILE A 109 -19.46 -0.60 -7.68
CA ILE A 109 -18.09 -0.96 -8.02
C ILE A 109 -17.11 0.07 -7.46
N GLU A 110 -17.41 1.37 -7.58
CA GLU A 110 -16.55 2.41 -7.02
C GLU A 110 -16.38 2.23 -5.51
N LYS A 111 -17.47 2.07 -4.75
CA LYS A 111 -17.42 1.83 -3.30
C LYS A 111 -16.65 0.56 -2.95
N TYR A 112 -16.84 -0.51 -3.73
CA TYR A 112 -16.08 -1.75 -3.56
C TYR A 112 -14.57 -1.51 -3.73
N LEU A 113 -14.16 -0.84 -4.81
CA LEU A 113 -12.74 -0.57 -5.08
C LEU A 113 -12.12 0.41 -4.09
N GLN A 114 -12.86 1.43 -3.67
CA GLN A 114 -12.45 2.35 -2.60
C GLN A 114 -12.16 1.61 -1.29
N ALA A 115 -13.04 0.69 -0.89
CA ALA A 115 -12.83 -0.15 0.27
C ALA A 115 -11.71 -1.18 0.06
N LEU A 116 -11.57 -1.74 -1.14
CA LEU A 116 -10.53 -2.73 -1.45
C LEU A 116 -9.11 -2.15 -1.42
N PHE A 117 -8.96 -0.89 -1.82
CA PHE A 117 -7.67 -0.20 -1.90
C PHE A 117 -7.45 0.83 -0.78
N ASP A 118 -8.38 0.95 0.16
CA ASP A 118 -8.36 1.96 1.23
C ASP A 118 -8.07 3.37 0.67
N THR A 119 -8.98 3.82 -0.20
CA THR A 119 -8.89 5.11 -0.88
C THR A 119 -10.24 5.79 -1.01
N LYS A 120 -10.23 7.10 -1.25
CA LYS A 120 -11.40 7.92 -1.61
C LYS A 120 -11.37 8.35 -3.08
N ASP A 121 -10.46 7.76 -3.86
CA ASP A 121 -10.32 8.07 -5.28
C ASP A 121 -11.55 7.62 -6.07
N SER A 122 -11.89 8.37 -7.13
CA SER A 122 -12.93 7.95 -8.07
C SER A 122 -12.51 6.69 -8.82
N ILE A 123 -13.48 5.95 -9.36
CA ILE A 123 -13.21 4.74 -10.14
C ILE A 123 -12.22 5.00 -11.29
N ASP A 124 -12.35 6.12 -12.01
CA ASP A 124 -11.44 6.51 -13.08
C ASP A 124 -10.00 6.69 -12.60
N LYS A 125 -9.82 7.30 -11.42
CA LYS A 125 -8.50 7.50 -10.84
C LYS A 125 -7.90 6.18 -10.38
N ILE A 126 -8.69 5.30 -9.76
CA ILE A 126 -8.27 3.95 -9.38
C ILE A 126 -7.79 3.18 -10.62
N LEU A 127 -8.59 3.16 -11.67
CA LEU A 127 -8.24 2.48 -12.93
C LEU A 127 -6.99 3.09 -13.58
N LYS A 128 -6.83 4.43 -13.52
CA LYS A 128 -5.61 5.09 -14.03
C LYS A 128 -4.37 4.67 -13.25
N VAL A 129 -4.44 4.57 -11.91
CA VAL A 129 -3.32 4.12 -11.07
C VAL A 129 -2.95 2.67 -11.40
N LEU A 130 -3.94 1.79 -11.55
CA LEU A 130 -3.68 0.37 -11.81
C LEU A 130 -3.10 0.08 -13.20
N LYS A 131 -3.16 1.02 -14.16
CA LYS A 131 -2.48 0.89 -15.47
C LYS A 131 -0.96 0.79 -15.36
N LYS A 132 -0.35 1.20 -14.25
CA LYS A 132 1.08 0.97 -14.03
C LYS A 132 1.45 -0.53 -14.02
N PHE A 133 0.48 -1.38 -13.71
CA PHE A 133 0.61 -2.83 -13.71
C PHE A 133 -0.01 -3.50 -14.95
N GLY A 134 -0.47 -2.77 -15.96
CA GLY A 134 -1.15 -3.38 -17.10
C GLY A 134 -1.27 -2.43 -18.29
N LYS A 135 -0.84 -2.89 -19.48
CA LYS A 135 -0.82 -2.06 -20.69
C LYS A 135 -2.23 -1.69 -21.17
N ASP A 136 -3.19 -2.58 -20.98
CA ASP A 136 -4.57 -2.35 -21.41
C ASP A 136 -5.38 -1.75 -20.27
N ARG A 137 -6.19 -0.73 -20.57
CA ARG A 137 -7.12 -0.09 -19.60
C ARG A 137 -8.18 -1.05 -19.01
N LYS A 138 -8.12 -2.34 -19.33
CA LYS A 138 -9.11 -3.36 -18.99
C LYS A 138 -8.64 -4.14 -17.78
N LEU A 139 -8.78 -3.52 -16.62
CA LEU A 139 -8.75 -4.22 -15.33
C LEU A 139 -9.84 -5.31 -15.35
N ARG A 140 -9.51 -6.50 -14.83
CA ARG A 140 -10.50 -7.54 -14.58
C ARG A 140 -10.72 -7.74 -13.09
N LEU A 141 -11.98 -7.83 -12.69
CA LEU A 141 -12.38 -8.05 -11.32
C LEU A 141 -13.10 -9.39 -11.20
N TRP A 142 -12.70 -10.19 -10.22
CA TRP A 142 -13.30 -11.50 -9.99
C TRP A 142 -13.81 -11.58 -8.56
N THR A 143 -15.10 -11.81 -8.38
CA THR A 143 -15.73 -12.05 -7.08
C THR A 143 -16.68 -13.25 -7.19
N PRO A 144 -16.83 -14.06 -6.13
CA PRO A 144 -17.62 -15.28 -6.21
C PRO A 144 -19.10 -15.01 -6.44
N SER A 145 -19.76 -15.92 -7.14
CA SER A 145 -21.22 -16.01 -7.20
C SER A 145 -21.80 -16.24 -5.80
N GLN A 146 -23.08 -15.93 -5.59
CA GLN A 146 -23.72 -16.14 -4.28
C GLN A 146 -23.71 -17.61 -3.85
N SER A 147 -23.81 -18.55 -4.79
CA SER A 147 -23.66 -19.98 -4.50
C SER A 147 -22.26 -20.30 -3.94
N SER A 148 -21.21 -19.82 -4.61
CA SER A 148 -19.83 -20.01 -4.13
C SER A 148 -19.56 -19.36 -2.77
N ARG A 149 -20.23 -18.23 -2.47
CA ARG A 149 -20.16 -17.57 -1.15
C ARG A 149 -20.78 -18.42 -0.04
N LYS A 150 -21.86 -19.16 -0.32
CA LYS A 150 -22.51 -20.06 0.65
C LYS A 150 -21.57 -21.18 1.08
N ASP A 151 -20.92 -21.82 0.12
CA ASP A 151 -20.07 -22.97 0.39
C ASP A 151 -18.76 -22.58 1.07
N LYS A 152 -18.18 -21.46 0.66
CA LYS A 152 -16.92 -20.97 1.21
C LYS A 152 -17.03 -19.44 1.32
N GLN A 153 -17.10 -18.90 2.53
CA GLN A 153 -17.30 -17.46 2.75
C GLN A 153 -16.01 -16.64 2.76
N VAL A 154 -14.88 -17.26 3.13
CA VAL A 154 -13.63 -16.56 3.36
C VAL A 154 -12.74 -16.63 2.13
N ARG A 155 -12.31 -15.48 1.63
CA ARG A 155 -11.52 -15.36 0.40
C ARG A 155 -10.31 -14.46 0.60
N SER A 156 -9.20 -14.82 -0.01
CA SER A 156 -8.02 -13.97 -0.13
C SER A 156 -8.13 -13.04 -1.34
N VAL A 157 -7.59 -11.83 -1.21
CA VAL A 157 -7.40 -10.93 -2.35
C VAL A 157 -6.06 -11.22 -3.00
N VAL A 158 -6.08 -11.49 -4.31
CA VAL A 158 -4.92 -11.81 -5.13
C VAL A 158 -4.81 -10.90 -6.35
N PHE A 159 -3.60 -10.69 -6.84
CA PHE A 159 -3.29 -9.95 -8.07
C PHE A 159 -2.56 -10.85 -9.07
N PHE A 160 -2.90 -10.76 -10.35
CA PHE A 160 -2.30 -11.63 -11.38
C PHE A 160 -2.43 -11.05 -12.78
N PHE A 161 -1.65 -11.56 -13.73
CA PHE A 161 -1.93 -11.42 -15.15
C PHE A 161 -2.66 -12.67 -15.69
N GLY A 162 -3.86 -12.48 -16.23
CA GLY A 162 -4.57 -13.52 -16.95
C GLY A 162 -4.09 -13.67 -18.40
N GLY A 163 -4.68 -14.63 -19.13
CA GLY A 163 -4.44 -14.81 -20.56
C GLY A 163 -4.57 -13.49 -21.34
N PHE A 164 -3.72 -13.31 -22.35
CA PHE A 164 -3.55 -12.06 -23.12
C PHE A 164 -2.95 -10.88 -22.32
N GLY A 165 -2.29 -11.13 -21.18
CA GLY A 165 -1.54 -10.09 -20.45
C GLY A 165 -2.41 -9.07 -19.73
N ARG A 166 -3.67 -9.43 -19.40
CA ARG A 166 -4.62 -8.55 -18.73
C ARG A 166 -4.47 -8.62 -17.22
N PHE A 167 -4.35 -7.46 -16.57
CA PHE A 167 -4.21 -7.36 -15.11
C PHE A 167 -5.53 -7.65 -14.41
N GLY A 168 -5.52 -8.57 -13.46
CA GLY A 168 -6.67 -9.06 -12.72
C GLY A 168 -6.53 -8.88 -11.22
N VAL A 169 -7.64 -8.54 -10.57
CA VAL A 169 -7.78 -8.50 -9.11
C VAL A 169 -8.86 -9.50 -8.72
N GLY A 170 -8.47 -10.51 -7.95
CA GLY A 170 -9.35 -11.59 -7.55
C GLY A 170 -9.68 -11.55 -6.06
N GLY A 171 -10.97 -11.48 -5.72
CA GLY A 171 -11.52 -11.82 -4.40
C GLY A 171 -12.14 -13.21 -4.38
N TYR A 172 -11.80 -14.08 -5.35
CA TYR A 172 -12.40 -15.40 -5.57
C TYR A 172 -11.61 -16.55 -4.92
N GLY A 173 -10.32 -16.37 -4.66
CA GLY A 173 -9.45 -17.44 -4.17
C GLY A 173 -9.74 -17.83 -2.72
N TRP A 174 -9.89 -19.13 -2.43
CA TRP A 174 -10.01 -19.59 -1.05
C TRP A 174 -8.69 -19.47 -0.30
N PHE A 175 -8.70 -18.77 0.83
CA PHE A 175 -7.50 -18.37 1.59
C PHE A 175 -6.57 -19.51 2.04
N VAL A 176 -7.05 -20.77 2.06
CA VAL A 176 -6.29 -21.98 2.46
C VAL A 176 -5.93 -22.92 1.30
N ASP A 177 -6.52 -22.74 0.12
CA ASP A 177 -6.22 -23.60 -1.05
C ASP A 177 -5.39 -22.86 -2.09
N VAL A 178 -5.56 -21.54 -2.13
CA VAL A 178 -4.92 -20.69 -3.11
C VAL A 178 -3.50 -20.37 -2.65
N VAL A 179 -2.54 -20.99 -3.34
CA VAL A 179 -1.11 -20.73 -3.17
C VAL A 179 -0.62 -19.71 -4.19
N GLY A 180 0.29 -18.86 -3.74
CA GLY A 180 0.95 -17.90 -4.62
C GLY A 180 2.17 -17.29 -3.96
N PHE A 181 2.75 -16.29 -4.61
CA PHE A 181 3.81 -15.49 -4.03
C PHE A 181 3.22 -14.47 -3.07
N SER A 182 4.04 -13.97 -2.15
CA SER A 182 3.70 -12.82 -1.34
C SER A 182 4.96 -12.08 -0.95
N ARG A 183 4.84 -10.77 -0.74
CA ARG A 183 5.93 -9.92 -0.28
C ARG A 183 5.71 -9.37 1.13
N GLY A 184 6.82 -9.05 1.77
CA GLY A 184 6.85 -8.17 2.95
C GLY A 184 6.68 -6.71 2.53
N VAL A 185 6.82 -5.77 3.47
CA VAL A 185 6.57 -4.33 3.27
C VAL A 185 7.01 -3.81 1.89
N ILE A 186 6.08 -3.23 1.13
CA ILE A 186 6.41 -2.35 0.00
C ILE A 186 5.68 -1.03 0.20
N VAL A 187 6.46 0.03 0.41
CA VAL A 187 6.00 1.42 0.48
C VAL A 187 6.62 2.16 -0.69
N ASP A 188 5.77 2.81 -1.50
CA ASP A 188 6.13 4.15 -1.92
C ASP A 188 4.90 5.02 -2.14
N SER A 189 4.57 5.84 -1.14
CA SER A 189 3.94 7.13 -1.38
C SER A 189 4.85 8.17 -0.73
N ALA A 190 5.54 8.99 -1.52
CA ALA A 190 6.25 10.16 -1.02
C ALA A 190 5.25 11.04 -0.25
N LYS A 191 5.29 10.95 1.10
CA LYS A 191 4.97 11.97 2.12
C LYS A 191 4.58 11.31 3.44
N GLN A 192 5.56 11.17 4.32
CA GLN A 192 5.57 11.65 5.71
C GLN A 192 6.93 11.22 6.30
N THR A 193 7.79 12.12 6.77
CA THR A 193 7.50 13.06 7.85
C THR A 193 8.30 14.36 7.74
N ARG A 194 7.65 15.45 7.30
CA ARG A 194 7.98 16.76 7.87
C ARG A 194 7.52 16.71 9.32
N PHE A 195 8.40 16.41 10.25
CA PHE A 195 8.09 16.57 11.66
C PHE A 195 8.05 18.07 11.96
N PHE A 196 6.85 18.59 12.21
CA PHE A 196 6.70 19.93 12.75
C PHE A 196 6.96 19.88 14.25
N SER A 197 8.22 20.04 14.66
CA SER A 197 8.51 20.47 16.03
C SER A 197 8.65 21.98 16.01
N ASN A 198 7.66 22.67 16.58
CA ASN A 198 7.64 24.13 16.76
C ASN A 198 8.25 24.94 15.60
N LYS A 199 7.64 24.77 14.42
CA LYS A 199 7.90 25.49 13.16
C LYS A 199 9.16 25.09 12.37
N ALA A 200 10.13 24.34 12.92
CA ALA A 200 11.22 23.83 12.10
C ALA A 200 10.74 22.72 11.14
N ILE A 201 11.29 22.70 9.93
CA ILE A 201 11.05 21.67 8.91
C ILE A 201 12.37 20.93 8.73
N PHE A 202 12.36 19.62 8.95
CA PHE A 202 13.51 18.76 8.71
C PHE A 202 13.31 18.06 7.37
N ASP A 203 14.29 18.19 6.49
CA ASP A 203 14.38 17.49 5.22
C ASP A 203 15.53 16.47 5.31
N VAL A 204 15.16 15.20 5.39
CA VAL A 204 16.10 14.11 5.66
C VAL A 204 16.79 13.64 4.37
N GLU A 205 16.20 13.89 3.21
CA GLU A 205 16.79 13.54 1.90
C GLU A 205 17.86 14.55 1.49
N GLU A 206 17.59 15.83 1.69
CA GLU A 206 18.53 16.92 1.38
C GLU A 206 19.53 17.17 2.50
N GLU A 207 19.46 16.43 3.61
CA GLU A 207 20.19 16.71 4.86
C GLU A 207 20.03 18.17 5.34
N THR A 208 18.88 18.80 5.03
CA THR A 208 18.64 20.22 5.35
C THR A 208 17.62 20.42 6.47
N ILE A 209 17.80 21.51 7.21
CA ILE A 209 16.85 21.96 8.24
C ILE A 209 16.40 23.37 7.85
N ILE A 210 15.11 23.54 7.58
CA ILE A 210 14.49 24.84 7.29
C ILE A 210 13.85 25.36 8.57
N ILE A 211 14.44 26.42 9.14
CA ILE A 211 13.94 27.07 10.35
C ILE A 211 13.25 28.39 9.94
N PRO A 212 11.93 28.53 10.12
CA PRO A 212 11.25 29.78 9.81
C PRO A 212 11.65 30.85 10.81
N MET A 213 12.38 31.84 10.31
CA MET A 213 12.83 32.99 11.08
C MET A 213 11.80 34.12 11.06
N LYS A 214 11.78 34.93 12.12
CA LYS A 214 11.03 36.19 12.12
C LYS A 214 11.60 37.12 11.04
N LYS A 215 10.75 37.78 10.24
CA LYS A 215 11.16 38.73 9.19
C LYS A 215 12.15 39.80 9.67
N THR A 216 12.03 40.23 10.93
CA THR A 216 12.96 41.20 11.54
C THR A 216 14.38 40.65 11.67
N LEU A 217 14.53 39.37 12.04
CA LEU A 217 15.82 38.71 12.15
C LEU A 217 16.46 38.48 10.77
N ILE A 218 15.65 38.11 9.76
CA ILE A 218 16.12 37.99 8.36
C ILE A 218 16.75 39.31 7.88
N LYS A 219 16.05 40.44 8.08
CA LYS A 219 16.55 41.77 7.71
C LYS A 219 17.84 42.15 8.46
N GLU A 220 17.98 41.74 9.72
CA GLU A 220 19.19 42.00 10.49
C GLU A 220 20.39 41.18 9.97
N ILE A 221 20.16 39.92 9.58
CA ILE A 221 21.17 39.08 8.95
C ILE A 221 21.60 39.68 7.61
N GLU A 222 20.66 40.03 6.75
CA GLU A 222 20.94 40.66 5.44
C GLU A 222 21.78 41.94 5.60
N LYS A 223 21.45 42.78 6.60
CA LYS A 223 22.18 44.01 6.92
C LYS A 223 23.60 43.75 7.45
N LYS A 224 23.83 42.67 8.20
CA LYS A 224 25.16 42.31 8.72
C LYS A 224 26.03 41.63 7.64
N GLN A 225 25.42 40.81 6.78
CA GLN A 225 26.09 40.18 5.64
C GLN A 225 26.51 41.20 4.58
N SER A 226 25.67 42.22 4.28
CA SER A 226 26.05 43.29 3.34
C SER A 226 27.25 44.11 3.82
N LYS A 227 27.53 44.08 5.13
CA LYS A 227 28.71 44.67 5.76
C LYS A 227 29.88 43.69 5.94
N LYS A 228 29.81 42.51 5.32
CA LYS A 228 30.78 41.39 5.46
C LYS A 228 31.05 40.98 6.91
N GLN A 229 30.09 41.19 7.81
CA GLN A 229 30.21 40.80 9.21
C GLN A 229 29.76 39.34 9.40
N LYS A 230 30.47 38.59 10.22
CA LYS A 230 30.08 37.22 10.59
C LYS A 230 28.82 37.26 11.45
N VAL A 231 27.83 36.46 11.09
CA VAL A 231 26.59 36.29 11.86
C VAL A 231 26.67 34.95 12.58
N LYS A 232 26.70 34.97 13.91
CA LYS A 232 26.59 33.76 14.73
C LYS A 232 25.14 33.62 15.17
N ILE A 233 24.50 32.52 14.78
CA ILE A 233 23.16 32.17 15.23
C ILE A 233 23.32 31.01 16.22
N SER A 234 22.77 31.16 17.42
CA SER A 234 22.77 30.10 18.44
C SER A 234 21.36 29.54 18.55
N TRP A 235 21.22 28.22 18.51
CA TRP A 235 19.96 27.51 18.61
C TRP A 235 20.07 26.35 19.59
N ASP A 236 19.05 26.18 20.44
CA ASP A 236 18.90 25.02 21.33
C ASP A 236 17.86 24.07 20.74
N LEU A 237 18.33 22.95 20.20
CA LEU A 237 17.46 21.90 19.66
C LEU A 237 17.07 20.94 20.81
N LYS A 238 15.78 20.93 21.20
CA LYS A 238 15.27 19.94 22.15
C LYS A 238 14.57 18.82 21.40
N VAL A 239 15.19 17.64 21.38
CA VAL A 239 14.60 16.42 20.79
C VAL A 239 13.86 15.67 21.90
N LYS A 240 12.57 15.36 21.68
CA LYS A 240 11.79 14.50 22.57
C LYS A 240 11.54 13.19 21.85
N LEU A 241 12.30 12.16 22.20
CA LEU A 241 12.06 10.79 21.75
C LEU A 241 10.83 10.26 22.50
N LYS A 242 9.88 9.69 21.78
CA LYS A 242 8.71 8.99 22.33
C LYS A 242 8.87 7.50 22.11
#